data_AF-A0A6C0LH33-F1
#
_entry.id   AF-A0A6C0LH33-F1
#
_cell.length_a   1.000
_cell.length_b   1.000
_cell.length_c   1.000
_cell.angle_alpha   90.00
_cell.angle_beta   90.00
_cell.angle_gamma   90.00
#
_symmetry.space_group_name_H-M   'P 1'
#
loop_
_entity.id
_entity.type
_entity.pdbx_description
1 polymer ?
#
loop_
_entity_poly.entity_id
_entity_poly.type
_entity_poly.pdbx_seq_one_letter_code
_entity_poly.pdbx_strand_id
1 'polypeptide(L)'
;MPKHQNKRSWKFKKAKRIKKTRKIRKTRNIRKTRNIRKTRNIRRMIGGVISSPPSNLFPLVKINKINEDTIYRIEIKKCSYYFYGRNKKYLLTIIDDEYYMLKLDESHEDFDITSIDGIEDSLSSTDLRENFRMLRELDNAGIIFILFDPNPRAPRACPQSLDLTSAQMKLLECNTSLKEKCDNLSLHLDYVYNLHPPHNKLVSLNKDPSALILCLYNESGCISSITIDIVDIVDGIITIDIDAMTDTVSEGNKYIKLLVCTVIRISSLLSEHHINRITSTAMNPMSFYLLMTYFGGIVSDIEDNTEFFNVLEKKGIIINSETDYRELFELYEEYEEYEKSGDIFRVTIDIELTRKNIKKATAAFPQILAEIVC
;
A
#
# COMPACT_ATOMS: atom_id res chain seq x y z
N MET A 1 37.80 -56.30 33.92
CA MET A 1 36.86 -56.61 32.81
C MET A 1 35.72 -55.60 32.86
N PRO A 2 35.10 -55.13 31.76
CA PRO A 2 35.44 -55.24 30.34
C PRO A 2 35.64 -53.89 29.62
N LYS A 3 35.97 -54.00 28.33
CA LYS A 3 36.18 -52.98 27.29
C LYS A 3 34.90 -52.24 26.93
N HIS A 4 35.01 -50.99 26.45
CA HIS A 4 34.37 -50.57 25.19
C HIS A 4 35.02 -49.31 24.59
N GLN A 5 35.52 -49.48 23.36
CA GLN A 5 35.90 -48.43 22.42
C GLN A 5 34.69 -48.09 21.53
N ASN A 6 34.56 -46.84 21.09
CA ASN A 6 34.05 -46.53 19.75
C ASN A 6 34.41 -45.10 19.31
N LYS A 7 35.49 -44.96 18.54
CA LYS A 7 35.76 -43.81 17.67
C LYS A 7 35.40 -44.23 16.24
N ARG A 8 34.36 -43.65 15.64
CA ARG A 8 34.06 -43.80 14.21
C ARG A 8 34.70 -42.63 13.45
N SER A 9 35.77 -42.92 12.70
CA SER A 9 36.26 -42.05 11.63
C SER A 9 35.62 -42.48 10.31
N TRP A 10 35.09 -41.51 9.57
CA TRP A 10 34.57 -41.74 8.21
C TRP A 10 35.68 -41.41 7.21
N LYS A 11 36.16 -42.43 6.50
CA LYS A 11 37.12 -42.32 5.39
C LYS A 11 36.37 -42.01 4.11
N PHE A 12 36.74 -40.91 3.43
CA PHE A 12 36.31 -40.59 2.08
C PHE A 12 36.77 -41.67 1.08
N LYS A 13 35.82 -42.27 0.34
CA LYS A 13 36.09 -43.16 -0.79
C LYS A 13 36.38 -42.34 -2.05
N LYS A 14 37.51 -42.64 -2.70
CA LYS A 14 37.93 -42.12 -4.01
C LYS A 14 36.87 -42.41 -5.08
N ALA A 15 36.43 -41.38 -5.79
CA ALA A 15 35.59 -41.51 -6.98
C ALA A 15 36.41 -42.00 -8.19
N LYS A 16 35.81 -42.92 -8.94
CA LYS A 16 36.34 -43.57 -10.14
C LYS A 16 36.37 -42.61 -11.35
N ARG A 17 37.44 -42.74 -12.14
CA ARG A 17 37.58 -42.31 -13.55
C ARG A 17 36.34 -42.65 -14.38
N ILE A 18 35.76 -41.64 -15.04
CA ILE A 18 34.87 -41.82 -16.20
C ILE A 18 35.63 -41.40 -17.47
N LYS A 19 35.58 -42.30 -18.45
CA LYS A 19 36.26 -42.22 -19.75
C LYS A 19 35.56 -41.27 -20.71
N LYS A 20 36.37 -40.62 -21.55
CA LYS A 20 36.02 -39.83 -22.74
C LYS A 20 35.12 -40.59 -23.72
N THR A 21 34.08 -39.89 -24.21
CA THR A 21 33.40 -40.02 -25.52
C THR A 21 32.64 -38.70 -25.75
N ARG A 22 32.37 -38.14 -26.92
CA ARG A 22 32.85 -38.26 -28.31
C ARG A 22 32.19 -37.09 -29.06
N LYS A 23 32.97 -36.33 -29.85
CA LYS A 23 32.59 -35.45 -30.97
C LYS A 23 31.39 -34.49 -30.79
N ILE A 24 31.69 -33.23 -30.47
CA ILE A 24 30.83 -32.06 -30.76
C ILE A 24 30.85 -31.83 -32.27
N ARG A 25 29.72 -32.11 -32.95
CA ARG A 25 29.51 -31.81 -34.35
C ARG A 25 29.05 -30.35 -34.45
N LYS A 26 29.90 -29.49 -35.04
CA LYS A 26 29.55 -28.10 -35.37
C LYS A 26 28.40 -28.10 -36.37
N THR A 27 27.21 -27.72 -35.96
CA THR A 27 26.15 -27.24 -36.87
C THR A 27 26.26 -25.72 -36.96
N ARG A 28 27.04 -25.30 -37.97
CA ARG A 28 26.96 -23.97 -38.58
C ARG A 28 25.64 -23.88 -39.36
N ASN A 29 25.11 -22.66 -39.45
CA ASN A 29 23.95 -22.21 -40.22
C ASN A 29 22.60 -22.23 -39.48
N ILE A 30 22.49 -21.40 -38.45
CA ILE A 30 21.22 -20.76 -38.17
C ILE A 30 21.01 -19.68 -39.22
N ARG A 31 19.99 -19.92 -40.03
CA ARG A 31 19.47 -19.08 -41.11
C ARG A 31 19.29 -17.64 -40.64
N LYS A 32 19.84 -16.73 -41.46
CA LYS A 32 19.34 -15.39 -41.79
C LYS A 32 18.36 -14.81 -40.77
N THR A 33 18.86 -13.81 -40.03
CA THR A 33 18.11 -12.68 -39.49
C THR A 33 16.98 -12.28 -40.43
N ARG A 34 15.79 -12.85 -40.19
CA ARG A 34 14.56 -12.38 -40.78
C ARG A 34 14.25 -11.13 -40.00
N ASN A 35 14.59 -9.98 -40.59
CA ASN A 35 14.13 -8.67 -40.17
C ASN A 35 12.63 -8.78 -39.87
N ILE A 36 12.29 -8.90 -38.59
CA ILE A 36 10.97 -8.55 -38.09
C ILE A 36 11.00 -7.02 -37.95
N ARG A 37 11.14 -6.34 -39.11
CA ARG A 37 10.38 -5.12 -39.30
C ARG A 37 8.94 -5.62 -39.39
N LYS A 38 8.31 -5.79 -38.23
CA LYS A 38 6.89 -5.46 -38.12
C LYS A 38 6.87 -3.98 -38.48
N THR A 39 6.67 -3.69 -39.76
CA THR A 39 5.90 -2.53 -40.18
C THR A 39 4.61 -2.63 -39.38
N ARG A 40 4.64 -2.07 -38.16
CA ARG A 40 3.47 -1.46 -37.58
C ARG A 40 2.94 -0.62 -38.73
N ASN A 41 1.84 -1.06 -39.33
CA ASN A 41 0.89 -0.17 -39.96
C ASN A 41 0.39 0.74 -38.82
N ILE A 42 1.27 1.62 -38.33
CA ILE A 42 0.87 2.95 -37.92
C ILE A 42 0.34 3.49 -39.23
N ARG A 43 -0.99 3.44 -39.39
CA ARG A 43 -1.64 4.40 -40.27
C ARG A 43 -1.02 5.73 -39.85
N ARG A 44 -0.14 6.25 -40.70
CA ARG A 44 0.00 7.69 -40.89
C ARG A 44 -1.40 8.18 -41.28
N MET A 45 -2.28 8.29 -40.29
CA MET A 45 -3.21 9.40 -40.26
C MET A 45 -2.31 10.58 -39.96
N ILE A 46 -1.98 11.30 -41.01
CA ILE A 46 -1.66 12.72 -40.90
C ILE A 46 -2.82 13.29 -40.08
N GLY A 47 -2.55 13.63 -38.82
CA GLY A 47 -3.56 13.88 -37.81
C GLY A 47 -3.62 12.81 -36.71
N GLY A 48 -2.48 12.54 -36.03
CA GLY A 48 -2.52 12.26 -34.59
C GLY A 48 -2.93 13.53 -33.89
N VAL A 49 -4.17 13.96 -34.13
CA VAL A 49 -4.79 14.97 -33.29
C VAL A 49 -4.98 14.23 -31.97
N ILE A 50 -4.56 14.81 -30.85
CA ILE A 50 -5.33 14.63 -29.62
C ILE A 50 -6.71 15.17 -29.97
N SER A 51 -7.50 14.36 -30.66
CA SER A 51 -8.87 14.71 -30.93
C SER A 51 -9.45 14.77 -29.54
N SER A 52 -9.92 15.96 -29.14
CA SER A 52 -10.83 16.08 -28.01
C SER A 52 -11.82 14.93 -28.18
N PRO A 53 -11.78 13.89 -27.33
CA PRO A 53 -12.69 12.77 -27.49
C PRO A 53 -14.09 13.39 -27.52
N PRO A 54 -15.04 12.88 -28.34
CA PRO A 54 -16.42 13.30 -28.18
C PRO A 54 -16.71 13.23 -26.68
N SER A 55 -17.07 14.37 -26.08
CA SER A 55 -17.10 14.64 -24.63
C SER A 55 -17.89 13.60 -23.83
N ASN A 56 -18.61 12.72 -24.52
CA ASN A 56 -19.40 11.62 -24.02
C ASN A 56 -18.62 10.30 -23.80
N LEU A 57 -17.37 10.15 -24.27
CA LEU A 57 -16.64 8.89 -24.12
C LEU A 57 -16.13 8.65 -22.70
N PHE A 58 -15.68 9.71 -22.01
CA PHE A 58 -15.11 9.62 -20.67
C PHE A 58 -15.60 10.80 -19.81
N PRO A 59 -16.75 10.68 -19.14
CA PRO A 59 -17.27 11.76 -18.31
C PRO A 59 -16.30 11.99 -17.15
N LEU A 60 -15.62 13.14 -17.18
CA LEU A 60 -14.81 13.65 -16.08
C LEU A 60 -15.71 14.46 -15.15
N VAL A 61 -15.86 14.01 -13.89
CA VAL A 61 -16.80 14.60 -12.93
C VAL A 61 -16.06 15.01 -11.67
N LYS A 62 -16.29 16.25 -11.20
CA LYS A 62 -15.88 16.68 -9.84
C LYS A 62 -16.84 16.03 -8.85
N ILE A 63 -16.32 15.22 -7.92
CA ILE A 63 -17.18 14.43 -7.02
C ILE A 63 -17.15 14.91 -5.58
N ASN A 64 -16.02 15.41 -5.10
CA ASN A 64 -15.85 15.75 -3.69
C ASN A 64 -14.65 16.70 -3.48
N LYS A 65 -14.49 17.21 -2.25
CA LYS A 65 -13.30 17.94 -1.81
C LYS A 65 -12.79 17.40 -0.47
N ILE A 66 -11.53 16.98 -0.42
CA ILE A 66 -10.85 16.56 0.81
C ILE A 66 -9.74 17.55 1.10
N ASN A 67 -9.72 18.15 2.30
CA ASN A 67 -8.72 19.17 2.66
C ASN A 67 -8.60 20.28 1.59
N GLU A 68 -9.74 20.75 1.07
CA GLU A 68 -9.87 21.70 -0.05
C GLU A 68 -9.38 21.21 -1.43
N ASP A 69 -8.83 20.00 -1.52
CA ASP A 69 -8.44 19.40 -2.79
C ASP A 69 -9.62 18.74 -3.49
N THR A 70 -9.85 19.10 -4.75
CA THR A 70 -10.97 18.55 -5.53
C THR A 70 -10.61 17.16 -6.02
N ILE A 71 -11.46 16.18 -5.70
CA ILE A 71 -11.39 14.84 -6.25
C ILE A 71 -12.23 14.78 -7.52
N TYR A 72 -11.61 14.25 -8.57
CA TYR A 72 -12.25 13.97 -9.83
C TYR A 72 -12.47 12.46 -9.97
N ARG A 73 -13.53 12.10 -10.68
CA ARG A 73 -13.81 10.74 -11.15
C ARG A 73 -13.84 10.73 -12.67
N ILE A 74 -13.17 9.75 -13.27
CA ILE A 74 -13.33 9.40 -14.68
C ILE A 74 -13.75 7.94 -14.80
N GLU A 75 -14.69 7.67 -15.71
CA GLU A 75 -15.10 6.31 -16.02
C GLU A 75 -14.47 5.86 -17.34
N ILE A 76 -13.63 4.82 -17.29
CA ILE A 76 -12.98 4.22 -18.47
C ILE A 76 -13.40 2.76 -18.55
N LYS A 77 -14.11 2.38 -19.61
CA LYS A 77 -14.58 0.99 -19.82
C LYS A 77 -15.31 0.40 -18.60
N LYS A 78 -16.19 1.20 -17.97
CA LYS A 78 -16.96 0.88 -16.73
C LYS A 78 -16.15 0.83 -15.44
N CYS A 79 -14.89 1.29 -15.47
CA CYS A 79 -14.04 1.38 -14.30
C CYS A 79 -13.96 2.83 -13.85
N SER A 80 -14.26 3.06 -12.57
CA SER A 80 -14.12 4.38 -11.97
C SER A 80 -12.70 4.56 -11.45
N TYR A 81 -12.06 5.64 -11.89
CA TYR A 81 -10.76 6.08 -11.39
C TYR A 81 -10.92 7.41 -10.68
N TYR A 82 -10.25 7.55 -9.53
CA TYR A 82 -10.33 8.72 -8.68
C TYR A 82 -8.94 9.35 -8.52
N PHE A 83 -8.87 10.67 -8.53
CA PHE A 83 -7.60 11.39 -8.38
C PHE A 83 -7.82 12.82 -7.85
N TYR A 84 -6.81 13.36 -7.18
CA TYR A 84 -6.79 14.76 -6.76
C TYR A 84 -6.42 15.69 -7.92
N GLY A 85 -7.04 16.87 -7.96
CA GLY A 85 -6.78 17.88 -8.97
C GLY A 85 -5.83 19.00 -8.55
N ARG A 86 -5.38 19.07 -7.30
CA ARG A 86 -4.47 20.13 -6.85
C ARG A 86 -3.20 20.20 -7.69
N ASN A 87 -2.95 21.38 -8.24
CA ASN A 87 -1.83 21.66 -9.13
C ASN A 87 -1.83 20.84 -10.43
N LYS A 88 -2.97 20.22 -10.77
CA LYS A 88 -3.14 19.44 -11.99
C LYS A 88 -4.01 20.21 -12.97
N LYS A 89 -3.61 20.17 -14.23
CA LYS A 89 -4.26 20.85 -15.34
C LYS A 89 -4.88 19.86 -16.31
N TYR A 90 -4.22 18.71 -16.47
CA TYR A 90 -4.59 17.71 -17.46
C TYR A 90 -4.59 16.31 -16.86
N LEU A 91 -5.37 15.43 -17.49
CA LEU A 91 -5.35 13.99 -17.32
C LEU A 91 -4.91 13.35 -18.64
N LEU A 92 -3.85 12.56 -18.61
CA LEU A 92 -3.38 11.73 -19.70
C LEU A 92 -3.73 10.27 -19.40
N THR A 93 -4.38 9.60 -20.35
CA THR A 93 -4.66 8.15 -20.26
C THR A 93 -4.39 7.45 -21.58
N ILE A 94 -4.10 6.14 -21.50
CA ILE A 94 -3.85 5.29 -22.67
C ILE A 94 -4.91 4.21 -22.72
N ILE A 95 -5.66 4.15 -23.82
CA ILE A 95 -6.73 3.17 -24.02
C ILE A 95 -6.57 2.58 -25.41
N ASP A 96 -6.43 1.26 -25.51
CA ASP A 96 -6.28 0.55 -26.78
C ASP A 96 -5.14 1.09 -27.67
N ASP A 97 -3.99 1.37 -27.05
CA ASP A 97 -2.79 1.98 -27.66
C ASP A 97 -2.97 3.41 -28.18
N GLU A 98 -4.07 4.10 -27.82
CA GLU A 98 -4.30 5.51 -28.13
C GLU A 98 -4.17 6.40 -26.90
N TYR A 99 -3.58 7.59 -27.08
CA TYR A 99 -3.40 8.59 -26.02
C TYR A 99 -4.57 9.56 -25.99
N TYR A 100 -5.09 9.80 -24.79
CA TYR A 100 -6.17 10.75 -24.54
C TYR A 100 -5.71 11.75 -23.49
N MET A 101 -5.72 13.05 -23.84
CA MET A 101 -5.45 14.12 -22.90
C MET A 101 -6.72 14.94 -22.67
N LEU A 102 -7.15 15.04 -21.41
CA LEU A 102 -8.34 15.75 -20.98
C LEU A 102 -7.95 16.93 -20.10
N LYS A 103 -8.59 18.09 -20.30
CA LYS A 103 -8.46 19.22 -19.38
C LYS A 103 -9.28 18.96 -18.12
N LEU A 104 -8.71 19.28 -16.96
CA LEU A 104 -9.45 19.22 -15.69
C LEU A 104 -10.36 20.45 -15.47
N ASP A 105 -10.01 21.56 -16.12
CA ASP A 105 -10.77 22.81 -16.11
C ASP A 105 -10.71 23.44 -17.51
N GLU A 106 -11.84 23.90 -18.02
CA GLU A 106 -11.94 24.51 -19.36
C GLU A 106 -11.15 25.81 -19.47
N SER A 107 -10.88 26.48 -18.35
CA SER A 107 -10.08 27.70 -18.30
C SER A 107 -8.59 27.49 -18.54
N HIS A 108 -8.09 26.24 -18.49
CA HIS A 108 -6.70 25.96 -18.81
C HIS A 108 -6.44 26.11 -20.32
N GLU A 109 -5.29 26.70 -20.66
CA GLU A 109 -4.83 26.82 -22.05
C GLU A 109 -4.73 25.45 -22.72
N ASP A 110 -4.80 25.40 -24.05
CA ASP A 110 -4.50 24.17 -24.78
C ASP A 110 -3.02 23.83 -24.66
N PHE A 111 -2.71 22.55 -24.65
CA PHE A 111 -1.32 22.10 -24.69
C PHE A 111 -0.73 22.42 -26.05
N ASP A 112 0.48 22.99 -26.09
CA ASP A 112 1.17 23.22 -27.36
C ASP A 112 1.54 21.87 -28.01
N ILE A 113 1.43 21.82 -29.34
CA ILE A 113 1.67 20.61 -30.13
C ILE A 113 3.08 20.07 -29.95
N THR A 114 4.07 20.94 -29.76
CA THR A 114 5.45 20.51 -29.51
C THR A 114 5.61 19.81 -28.17
N SER A 115 4.81 20.20 -27.18
CA SER A 115 4.82 19.59 -25.85
C SER A 115 4.10 18.25 -25.86
N ILE A 116 3.06 18.11 -26.69
CA ILE A 116 2.38 16.84 -26.96
C ILE A 116 3.36 15.86 -27.62
N ASP A 117 4.03 16.27 -28.69
CA ASP A 117 4.99 15.44 -29.43
C ASP A 117 6.11 14.95 -28.49
N GLY A 118 6.62 15.84 -27.62
CA GLY A 118 7.64 15.47 -26.63
C GLY A 118 7.15 14.45 -25.59
N ILE A 119 5.88 14.51 -25.20
CA ILE A 119 5.25 13.52 -24.32
C ILE A 119 5.13 12.18 -25.06
N GLU A 120 4.61 12.16 -26.30
CA GLU A 120 4.47 10.93 -27.09
C GLU A 120 5.81 10.26 -27.38
N ASP A 121 6.84 11.02 -27.71
CA ASP A 121 8.20 10.52 -27.92
C ASP A 121 8.78 9.91 -26.63
N SER A 122 8.52 10.53 -25.48
CA SER A 122 8.92 10.00 -24.18
C SER A 122 8.19 8.70 -23.86
N LEU A 123 6.88 8.65 -24.14
CA LEU A 123 6.04 7.48 -23.86
C LEU A 123 6.34 6.29 -24.79
N SER A 124 6.72 6.55 -26.04
CA SER A 124 6.98 5.53 -27.05
C SER A 124 8.37 4.89 -26.94
N SER A 125 9.32 5.58 -26.30
CA SER A 125 10.73 5.16 -26.20
C SER A 125 11.06 4.33 -24.96
N THR A 126 10.15 4.26 -23.98
CA THR A 126 10.42 3.59 -22.70
C THR A 126 9.32 2.63 -22.28
N ASP A 127 9.70 1.58 -21.53
CA ASP A 127 8.71 0.81 -20.77
C ASP A 127 8.15 1.73 -19.68
N LEU A 128 6.95 2.24 -19.91
CA LEU A 128 6.24 3.16 -19.02
C LEU A 128 6.12 2.63 -17.58
N ARG A 129 6.15 1.30 -17.42
CA ARG A 129 6.04 0.65 -16.11
C ARG A 129 7.28 0.81 -15.26
N GLU A 130 8.43 1.08 -15.87
CA GLU A 130 9.72 1.17 -15.17
C GLU A 130 10.26 2.61 -15.06
N ASN A 131 9.65 3.57 -15.77
CA ASN A 131 10.20 4.92 -15.88
C ASN A 131 9.58 5.94 -14.90
N PHE A 132 9.94 5.83 -13.62
CA PHE A 132 9.56 6.79 -12.57
C PHE A 132 9.93 8.25 -12.89
N ARG A 133 10.99 8.47 -13.67
CA ARG A 133 11.44 9.82 -14.05
C ARG A 133 10.39 10.51 -14.92
N MET A 134 9.88 9.82 -15.93
CA MET A 134 8.87 10.37 -16.83
C MET A 134 7.54 10.62 -16.10
N LEU A 135 7.12 9.74 -15.19
CA LEU A 135 5.94 9.99 -14.35
C LEU A 135 6.11 11.27 -13.52
N ARG A 136 7.31 11.51 -12.99
CA ARG A 136 7.64 12.76 -12.27
C ARG A 136 7.64 13.98 -13.20
N GLU A 137 8.14 13.86 -14.43
CA GLU A 137 8.12 14.94 -15.42
C GLU A 137 6.69 15.32 -15.81
N LEU A 138 5.80 14.34 -16.03
CA LEU A 138 4.37 14.56 -16.24
C LEU A 138 3.72 15.23 -15.02
N ASP A 139 4.03 14.73 -13.82
CA ASP A 139 3.48 15.27 -12.57
C ASP A 139 3.84 16.75 -12.38
N ASN A 140 5.11 17.11 -12.65
CA ASN A 140 5.65 18.47 -12.62
C ASN A 140 5.02 19.37 -13.70
N ALA A 141 4.63 18.80 -14.84
CA ALA A 141 3.88 19.52 -15.88
C ALA A 141 2.40 19.71 -15.52
N GLY A 142 1.97 19.24 -14.35
CA GLY A 142 0.57 19.29 -13.92
C GLY A 142 -0.30 18.26 -14.65
N ILE A 143 0.29 17.15 -15.10
CA ILE A 143 -0.41 16.08 -15.81
C ILE A 143 -0.56 14.88 -14.88
N ILE A 144 -1.80 14.45 -14.70
CA ILE A 144 -2.12 13.18 -14.05
C ILE A 144 -2.03 12.09 -15.11
N PHE A 145 -1.32 10.99 -14.82
CA PHE A 145 -1.23 9.87 -15.75
C PHE A 145 -1.98 8.66 -15.20
N ILE A 146 -3.00 8.18 -15.94
CA ILE A 146 -3.75 6.97 -15.61
C ILE A 146 -3.50 5.93 -16.69
N LEU A 147 -2.84 4.84 -16.30
CA LEU A 147 -2.66 3.69 -17.17
C LEU A 147 -3.84 2.73 -16.98
N PHE A 148 -4.68 2.60 -18.01
CA PHE A 148 -5.71 1.56 -18.05
C PHE A 148 -5.06 0.23 -18.45
N ASP A 149 -5.05 -0.75 -17.55
CA ASP A 149 -4.66 -2.12 -17.91
C ASP A 149 -5.93 -2.95 -18.17
N PRO A 150 -6.19 -3.37 -19.43
CA PRO A 150 -7.35 -4.19 -19.76
C PRO A 150 -7.30 -5.58 -19.13
N ASN A 151 -6.16 -6.01 -18.60
CA ASN A 151 -6.03 -7.31 -17.98
C ASN A 151 -6.73 -7.31 -16.60
N PRO A 152 -7.83 -8.05 -16.41
CA PRO A 152 -8.54 -8.09 -15.13
C PRO A 152 -7.71 -8.74 -14.02
N ARG A 153 -6.58 -9.39 -14.36
CA ARG A 153 -5.63 -9.96 -13.40
C ARG A 153 -4.46 -9.04 -13.09
N ALA A 154 -4.37 -7.88 -13.75
CA ALA A 154 -3.37 -6.90 -13.37
C ALA A 154 -3.72 -6.36 -11.97
N PRO A 155 -2.74 -6.07 -11.11
CA PRO A 155 -2.96 -5.45 -9.80
C PRO A 155 -3.68 -4.08 -9.85
N ARG A 156 -3.92 -3.53 -11.05
CA ARG A 156 -4.63 -2.26 -11.31
C ARG A 156 -5.90 -2.46 -12.15
N ALA A 157 -6.39 -3.69 -12.24
CA ALA A 157 -7.70 -3.94 -12.82
C ALA A 157 -8.76 -3.16 -12.03
N CYS A 158 -9.67 -2.50 -12.76
CA CYS A 158 -10.92 -1.89 -12.30
C CYS A 158 -11.11 -1.90 -10.75
N PRO A 159 -10.82 -0.79 -10.04
CA PRO A 159 -10.91 -0.78 -8.58
C PRO A 159 -12.32 -1.21 -8.16
N GLN A 160 -12.45 -2.36 -7.51
CA GLN A 160 -13.73 -2.81 -6.99
C GLN A 160 -13.94 -2.19 -5.61
N SER A 161 -15.01 -1.42 -5.47
CA SER A 161 -15.44 -0.96 -4.16
C SER A 161 -15.98 -2.13 -3.35
N LEU A 162 -15.49 -2.27 -2.13
CA LEU A 162 -16.02 -3.19 -1.13
C LEU A 162 -17.38 -2.71 -0.64
N ASP A 163 -18.28 -3.65 -0.34
CA ASP A 163 -19.48 -3.35 0.45
C ASP A 163 -19.08 -3.20 1.92
N LEU A 164 -19.12 -1.96 2.41
CA LEU A 164 -18.72 -1.62 3.78
C LEU A 164 -19.85 -1.77 4.80
N THR A 165 -21.07 -2.15 4.39
CA THR A 165 -22.26 -2.12 5.25
C THR A 165 -22.06 -2.89 6.56
N SER A 166 -21.55 -4.12 6.48
CA SER A 166 -21.35 -4.97 7.67
C SER A 166 -20.27 -4.41 8.60
N ALA A 167 -19.16 -3.91 8.04
CA ALA A 167 -18.08 -3.29 8.80
C ALA A 167 -18.54 -1.99 9.48
N GLN A 168 -19.31 -1.15 8.79
CA GLN A 168 -19.88 0.09 9.31
C GLN A 168 -20.88 -0.17 10.45
N MET A 169 -21.71 -1.22 10.34
CA MET A 169 -22.58 -1.65 11.44
C MET A 169 -21.77 -2.06 12.68
N LYS A 170 -20.67 -2.79 12.49
CA LYS A 170 -19.78 -3.14 13.62
C LYS A 170 -19.08 -1.91 14.20
N LEU A 171 -18.76 -0.94 13.35
CA LEU A 171 -18.15 0.33 13.76
C LEU A 171 -19.12 1.18 14.59
N LEU A 172 -20.42 1.11 14.32
CA LEU A 172 -21.44 1.77 15.12
C LEU A 172 -21.43 1.28 16.58
N GLU A 173 -21.26 -0.02 16.82
CA GLU A 173 -21.10 -0.57 18.17
C GLU A 173 -19.84 -0.01 18.86
N CYS A 174 -18.71 0.06 18.14
CA CYS A 174 -17.47 0.65 18.64
C CYS A 174 -17.66 2.13 19.01
N ASN A 175 -18.41 2.86 18.17
CA ASN A 175 -18.74 4.26 18.39
C ASN A 175 -19.59 4.50 19.63
N THR A 176 -20.55 3.61 19.92
CA THR A 176 -21.36 3.71 21.14
C THR A 176 -20.46 3.67 22.38
N SER A 177 -19.58 2.67 22.50
CA SER A 177 -18.64 2.58 23.63
C SER A 177 -17.59 3.70 23.66
N LEU A 178 -17.15 4.18 22.48
CA LEU A 178 -16.24 5.32 22.42
C LEU A 178 -16.91 6.59 22.94
N LYS A 179 -18.14 6.88 22.51
CA LYS A 179 -18.89 8.09 22.91
C LYS A 179 -19.33 8.08 24.38
N GLU A 180 -19.50 6.92 24.98
CA GLU A 180 -19.70 6.79 26.43
C GLU A 180 -18.50 7.33 27.23
N LYS A 181 -17.30 7.27 26.65
CA LYS A 181 -16.07 7.76 27.27
C LYS A 181 -15.65 9.16 26.78
N CYS A 182 -15.61 9.35 25.47
CA CYS A 182 -15.20 10.57 24.78
C CYS A 182 -16.32 10.99 23.82
N ASP A 183 -17.24 11.82 24.29
CA ASP A 183 -18.44 12.25 23.55
C ASP A 183 -18.12 13.04 22.27
N ASN A 184 -16.96 13.69 22.24
CA ASN A 184 -16.42 14.45 21.11
C ASN A 184 -15.70 13.60 20.05
N LEU A 185 -15.52 12.29 20.27
CA LEU A 185 -14.81 11.40 19.33
C LEU A 185 -15.77 10.49 18.56
N SER A 186 -15.43 10.20 17.31
CA SER A 186 -16.14 9.18 16.52
C SER A 186 -15.24 8.49 15.50
N LEU A 187 -15.51 7.21 15.24
CA LEU A 187 -14.87 6.38 14.23
C LEU A 187 -15.70 6.39 12.95
N HIS A 188 -15.04 6.48 11.81
CA HIS A 188 -15.69 6.43 10.50
C HIS A 188 -14.83 5.65 9.50
N LEU A 189 -15.46 4.78 8.71
CA LEU A 189 -14.83 3.94 7.70
C LEU A 189 -15.50 4.21 6.36
N ASP A 190 -14.72 4.72 5.40
CA ASP A 190 -15.17 4.91 4.03
C ASP A 190 -13.98 5.03 3.08
N TYR A 191 -14.26 5.09 1.78
CA TYR A 191 -13.29 5.50 0.78
C TYR A 191 -13.00 7.00 0.88
N VAL A 192 -11.75 7.40 0.65
CA VAL A 192 -11.35 8.82 0.69
C VAL A 192 -12.22 9.68 -0.23
N TYR A 193 -12.54 9.20 -1.43
CA TYR A 193 -13.42 9.93 -2.37
C TYR A 193 -14.84 10.14 -1.86
N ASN A 194 -15.31 9.34 -0.90
CA ASN A 194 -16.67 9.35 -0.37
C ASN A 194 -16.79 10.03 1.01
N LEU A 195 -15.71 10.60 1.54
CA LEU A 195 -15.76 11.33 2.81
C LEU A 195 -16.41 12.70 2.63
N HIS A 196 -17.61 12.89 3.18
CA HIS A 196 -18.36 14.16 3.09
C HIS A 196 -18.20 15.01 4.35
N PRO A 197 -18.41 16.35 4.27
CA PRO A 197 -18.42 17.22 5.46
C PRO A 197 -19.34 16.68 6.57
N PRO A 198 -18.94 16.78 7.86
CA PRO A 198 -17.71 17.43 8.35
C PRO A 198 -16.45 16.54 8.27
N HIS A 199 -16.57 15.31 7.77
CA HIS A 199 -15.51 14.30 7.76
C HIS A 199 -14.54 14.42 6.57
N ASN A 200 -14.56 15.51 5.81
CA ASN A 200 -13.71 15.69 4.64
C ASN A 200 -12.34 16.32 4.97
N LYS A 201 -11.95 16.33 6.25
CA LYS A 201 -10.65 16.81 6.73
C LYS A 201 -9.80 15.65 7.24
N LEU A 202 -8.64 15.45 6.62
CA LEU A 202 -7.70 14.37 6.93
C LEU A 202 -6.35 14.91 7.39
N VAL A 203 -5.68 14.25 8.33
CA VAL A 203 -4.31 14.60 8.76
C VAL A 203 -3.29 14.56 7.60
N SER A 204 -3.56 13.76 6.56
CA SER A 204 -2.66 13.64 5.40
C SER A 204 -3.41 13.76 4.07
N LEU A 205 -2.84 14.56 3.17
CA LEU A 205 -3.33 14.84 1.82
C LEU A 205 -2.87 13.82 0.76
N ASN A 206 -1.84 13.03 1.05
CA ASN A 206 -1.18 12.19 0.05
C ASN A 206 -1.77 10.77 -0.05
N LYS A 207 -3.02 10.58 0.40
CA LYS A 207 -3.69 9.28 0.36
C LYS A 207 -4.45 9.14 -0.95
N ASP A 208 -4.23 8.04 -1.67
CA ASP A 208 -4.98 7.71 -2.89
C ASP A 208 -6.49 7.92 -2.64
N PRO A 209 -7.19 8.72 -3.46
CA PRO A 209 -8.63 8.90 -3.33
C PRO A 209 -9.42 7.60 -3.31
N SER A 210 -8.89 6.53 -3.91
CA SER A 210 -9.48 5.19 -3.95
C SER A 210 -9.17 4.35 -2.71
N ALA A 211 -8.33 4.83 -1.79
CA ALA A 211 -7.97 4.09 -0.59
C ALA A 211 -9.14 4.03 0.40
N LEU A 212 -9.26 2.89 1.07
CA LEU A 212 -10.17 2.71 2.20
C LEU A 212 -9.49 3.28 3.46
N ILE A 213 -10.19 4.11 4.22
CA ILE A 213 -9.63 4.76 5.40
C ILE A 213 -10.56 4.59 6.60
N LEU A 214 -9.98 4.14 7.73
CA LEU A 214 -10.60 4.20 9.04
C LEU A 214 -10.05 5.43 9.76
N CYS A 215 -10.91 6.39 10.07
CA CYS A 215 -10.55 7.64 10.74
C CYS A 215 -11.20 7.74 12.12
N LEU A 216 -10.45 8.29 13.07
CA LEU A 216 -10.94 8.84 14.33
C LEU A 216 -11.11 10.36 14.17
N TYR A 217 -12.34 10.83 14.26
CA TYR A 217 -12.74 12.22 14.12
C TYR A 217 -12.98 12.88 15.47
N ASN A 218 -12.69 14.18 15.53
CA ASN A 218 -13.23 15.14 16.49
C ASN A 218 -13.87 16.33 15.74
N GLU A 219 -14.14 17.44 16.44
CA GLU A 219 -14.71 18.66 15.84
C GLU A 219 -13.83 19.29 14.75
N SER A 220 -12.51 19.08 14.80
CA SER A 220 -11.55 19.67 13.86
C SER A 220 -11.37 18.86 12.58
N GLY A 221 -11.73 17.57 12.58
CA GLY A 221 -11.52 16.64 11.47
C GLY A 221 -11.02 15.28 11.93
N CYS A 222 -10.49 14.48 11.01
CA CYS A 222 -9.81 13.23 11.34
C CYS A 222 -8.49 13.57 12.02
N ILE A 223 -8.28 13.08 13.24
CA ILE A 223 -7.07 13.32 14.06
C ILE A 223 -6.16 12.09 14.13
N SER A 224 -6.65 10.92 13.75
CA SER A 224 -5.87 9.69 13.62
C SER A 224 -6.53 8.81 12.58
N SER A 225 -5.75 8.13 11.74
CA SER A 225 -6.26 7.34 10.63
C SER A 225 -5.44 6.08 10.37
N ILE A 226 -6.10 5.06 9.85
CA ILE A 226 -5.46 3.91 9.21
C ILE A 226 -5.95 3.82 7.76
N THR A 227 -5.01 3.83 6.83
CA THR A 227 -5.25 3.45 5.43
C THR A 227 -5.24 1.93 5.34
N ILE A 228 -6.19 1.35 4.60
CA ILE A 228 -6.36 -0.10 4.44
C ILE A 228 -6.27 -0.42 2.96
N ASP A 229 -5.18 -1.06 2.56
CA ASP A 229 -4.92 -1.46 1.17
C ASP A 229 -5.08 -2.96 1.02
N ILE A 230 -5.84 -3.41 0.01
CA ILE A 230 -5.97 -4.84 -0.29
C ILE A 230 -4.84 -5.22 -1.24
N VAL A 231 -3.82 -5.89 -0.73
CA VAL A 231 -2.55 -6.07 -1.47
C VAL A 231 -2.56 -7.30 -2.35
N ASP A 232 -2.98 -8.45 -1.82
CA ASP A 232 -2.81 -9.72 -2.53
C ASP A 232 -3.92 -10.73 -2.21
N ILE A 233 -4.20 -11.57 -3.20
CA ILE A 233 -5.03 -12.77 -3.12
C ILE A 233 -4.17 -13.96 -3.57
N VAL A 234 -3.30 -14.46 -2.69
CA VAL A 234 -2.51 -15.67 -2.95
C VAL A 234 -3.30 -16.88 -2.48
N ASP A 235 -3.57 -17.86 -3.34
CA ASP A 235 -4.30 -19.08 -2.95
C ASP A 235 -5.67 -18.83 -2.28
N GLY A 236 -6.34 -17.72 -2.64
CA GLY A 236 -7.62 -17.32 -2.06
C GLY A 236 -7.52 -16.65 -0.69
N ILE A 237 -6.31 -16.40 -0.21
CA ILE A 237 -6.01 -15.68 1.02
C ILE A 237 -5.88 -14.18 0.72
N ILE A 238 -6.76 -13.38 1.30
CA ILE A 238 -6.67 -11.92 1.21
C ILE A 238 -5.77 -11.40 2.32
N THR A 239 -4.73 -10.65 1.93
CA THR A 239 -3.89 -9.86 2.84
C THR A 239 -4.25 -8.38 2.67
N ILE A 240 -4.48 -7.69 3.79
CA ILE A 240 -4.57 -6.23 3.82
C ILE A 240 -3.31 -5.63 4.40
N ASP A 241 -2.81 -4.56 3.80
CA ASP A 241 -1.75 -3.73 4.35
C ASP A 241 -2.36 -2.52 5.04
N ILE A 242 -1.80 -2.16 6.20
CA ILE A 242 -2.26 -1.01 6.95
C ILE A 242 -1.14 -0.02 7.24
N ASP A 243 -1.45 1.25 7.00
CA ASP A 243 -0.57 2.37 7.30
C ASP A 243 -1.30 3.38 8.20
N ALA A 244 -0.69 3.67 9.35
CA ALA A 244 -1.31 4.47 10.41
C ALA A 244 -0.64 5.84 10.52
N MET A 245 -1.46 6.87 10.73
CA MET A 245 -1.01 8.25 10.93
C MET A 245 -1.82 8.90 12.05
N THR A 246 -1.20 9.73 12.87
CA THR A 246 -1.88 10.56 13.88
C THR A 246 -1.42 11.99 13.74
N ASP A 247 -2.33 12.94 13.97
CA ASP A 247 -1.95 14.35 14.03
C ASP A 247 -0.95 14.55 15.17
N THR A 248 0.10 15.32 14.91
CA THR A 248 1.14 15.67 15.89
C THR A 248 0.59 16.16 17.23
N VAL A 249 -0.52 16.92 17.25
CA VAL A 249 -1.13 17.41 18.51
C VAL A 249 -1.89 16.32 19.28
N SER A 250 -2.14 15.20 18.63
CA SER A 250 -2.89 14.04 19.14
C SER A 250 -1.99 12.84 19.43
N GLU A 251 -0.68 12.97 19.23
CA GLU A 251 0.30 11.95 19.59
C GLU A 251 0.27 11.68 21.10
N GLY A 252 0.58 10.46 21.50
CA GLY A 252 0.52 10.03 22.91
C GLY A 252 -0.86 9.59 23.41
N ASN A 253 -1.96 10.03 22.79
CA ASN A 253 -3.35 9.71 23.20
C ASN A 253 -3.81 8.27 22.88
N LYS A 254 -2.88 7.42 22.42
CA LYS A 254 -3.09 6.00 22.11
C LYS A 254 -4.16 5.72 21.03
N TYR A 255 -4.51 6.71 20.21
CA TYR A 255 -5.50 6.55 19.13
C TYR A 255 -5.13 5.48 18.10
N ILE A 256 -3.85 5.33 17.72
CA ILE A 256 -3.40 4.26 16.82
C ILE A 256 -3.73 2.87 17.41
N LYS A 257 -3.57 2.68 18.72
CA LYS A 257 -3.90 1.42 19.40
C LYS A 257 -5.38 1.09 19.26
N LEU A 258 -6.25 2.10 19.42
CA LEU A 258 -7.69 1.98 19.20
C LEU A 258 -8.02 1.64 17.75
N LEU A 259 -7.39 2.34 16.79
CA LEU A 259 -7.65 2.14 15.37
C LEU A 259 -7.21 0.75 14.90
N VAL A 260 -6.00 0.30 15.23
CA VAL A 260 -5.52 -1.05 14.86
C VAL A 260 -6.42 -2.12 15.46
N CYS A 261 -6.81 -1.98 16.73
CA CYS A 261 -7.76 -2.88 17.37
C CYS A 261 -9.09 -2.90 16.62
N THR A 262 -9.56 -1.75 16.15
CA THR A 262 -10.82 -1.62 15.40
C THR A 262 -10.71 -2.29 14.04
N VAL A 263 -9.61 -2.08 13.29
CA VAL A 263 -9.36 -2.75 12.01
C VAL A 263 -9.40 -4.28 12.16
N ILE A 264 -8.74 -4.83 13.18
CA ILE A 264 -8.77 -6.28 13.44
C ILE A 264 -10.19 -6.79 13.72
N ARG A 265 -11.03 -5.98 14.38
CA ARG A 265 -12.43 -6.35 14.70
C ARG A 265 -13.35 -6.33 13.48
N ILE A 266 -13.06 -5.48 12.49
CA ILE A 266 -13.89 -5.32 11.29
C ILE A 266 -13.32 -6.01 10.06
N SER A 267 -12.07 -6.47 10.08
CA SER A 267 -11.37 -7.03 8.91
C SER A 267 -12.12 -8.21 8.27
N SER A 268 -12.70 -9.10 9.08
CA SER A 268 -13.52 -10.22 8.57
C SER A 268 -14.85 -9.78 7.95
N LEU A 269 -15.21 -8.50 8.04
CA LEU A 269 -16.45 -7.91 7.51
C LEU A 269 -16.20 -7.00 6.31
N LEU A 270 -14.93 -6.78 5.92
CA LEU A 270 -14.56 -5.92 4.79
C LEU A 270 -14.72 -6.62 3.43
N SER A 271 -14.73 -7.94 3.40
CA SER A 271 -14.86 -8.71 2.17
C SER A 271 -15.68 -9.98 2.42
N GLU A 272 -16.42 -10.42 1.40
CA GLU A 272 -17.05 -11.75 1.40
C GLU A 272 -15.99 -12.87 1.43
N HIS A 273 -14.80 -12.57 0.92
CA HIS A 273 -13.65 -13.44 1.04
C HIS A 273 -12.98 -13.27 2.41
N HIS A 274 -12.47 -14.37 2.96
CA HIS A 274 -11.88 -14.34 4.28
C HIS A 274 -10.53 -13.62 4.26
N ILE A 275 -10.50 -12.37 4.76
CA ILE A 275 -9.25 -11.70 5.12
C ILE A 275 -8.67 -12.43 6.32
N ASN A 276 -7.46 -12.97 6.17
CA ASN A 276 -6.84 -13.80 7.19
C ASN A 276 -5.55 -13.18 7.75
N ARG A 277 -5.06 -12.09 7.15
CA ARG A 277 -3.79 -11.48 7.50
C ARG A 277 -3.83 -9.97 7.30
N ILE A 278 -3.26 -9.28 8.26
CA ILE A 278 -2.93 -7.86 8.18
C ILE A 278 -1.42 -7.73 8.14
N THR A 279 -0.87 -6.96 7.22
CA THR A 279 0.53 -6.53 7.23
C THR A 279 0.61 -5.07 7.64
N SER A 280 1.67 -4.68 8.32
CA SER A 280 1.97 -3.28 8.58
C SER A 280 3.46 -3.09 8.71
N THR A 281 3.95 -1.95 8.25
CA THR A 281 5.33 -1.53 8.44
C THR A 281 5.42 -0.62 9.66
N ALA A 282 6.09 -1.08 10.72
CA ALA A 282 6.41 -0.24 11.86
C ALA A 282 7.63 0.64 11.53
N MET A 283 7.42 1.96 11.49
CA MET A 283 8.47 2.97 11.27
C MET A 283 9.13 3.45 12.57
N ASN A 284 8.72 2.91 13.71
CA ASN A 284 9.38 3.13 14.99
C ASN A 284 9.16 1.95 15.98
N PRO A 285 10.06 1.77 16.97
CA PRO A 285 9.94 0.74 18.00
C PRO A 285 8.60 0.74 18.76
N MET A 286 7.96 1.90 18.94
CA MET A 286 6.68 2.00 19.63
C MET A 286 5.53 1.34 18.86
N SER A 287 5.46 1.58 17.55
CA SER A 287 4.53 0.93 16.63
C SER A 287 4.79 -0.56 16.55
N PHE A 288 6.06 -0.95 16.52
CA PHE A 288 6.49 -2.34 16.56
C PHE A 288 5.97 -3.05 17.82
N TYR A 289 6.24 -2.49 19.00
CA TYR A 289 5.76 -3.04 20.27
C TYR A 289 4.23 -3.19 20.30
N LEU A 290 3.52 -2.16 19.85
CA LEU A 290 2.06 -2.14 19.83
C LEU A 290 1.49 -3.32 19.03
N LEU A 291 2.03 -3.55 17.83
CA LEU A 291 1.58 -4.63 16.94
C LEU A 291 1.93 -6.01 17.50
N MET A 292 3.15 -6.19 18.02
CA MET A 292 3.59 -7.46 18.61
C MET A 292 2.78 -7.83 19.86
N THR A 293 2.70 -6.92 20.84
CA THR A 293 2.20 -7.23 22.19
C THR A 293 0.69 -7.34 22.24
N TYR A 294 -0.02 -6.36 21.67
CA TYR A 294 -1.47 -6.30 21.80
C TYR A 294 -2.18 -7.19 20.78
N PHE A 295 -1.61 -7.33 19.59
CA PHE A 295 -2.29 -7.96 18.47
C PHE A 295 -1.65 -9.29 18.04
N GLY A 296 -0.56 -9.71 18.68
CA GLY A 296 0.09 -10.98 18.37
C GLY A 296 0.77 -10.96 17.01
N GLY A 297 1.36 -9.81 16.67
CA GLY A 297 2.16 -9.64 15.47
C GLY A 297 3.33 -10.64 15.42
N ILE A 298 3.75 -10.94 14.20
CA ILE A 298 4.87 -11.81 13.86
C ILE A 298 5.74 -11.04 12.89
N VAL A 299 7.05 -10.98 13.14
CA VAL A 299 7.98 -10.35 12.21
C VAL A 299 8.09 -11.19 10.95
N SER A 300 7.74 -10.62 9.80
CA SER A 300 7.75 -11.32 8.51
C SER A 300 8.97 -10.98 7.65
N ASP A 301 9.57 -9.81 7.86
CA ASP A 301 10.81 -9.40 7.20
C ASP A 301 11.78 -8.76 8.19
N ILE A 302 13.02 -9.25 8.20
CA ILE A 302 14.11 -8.86 9.11
C ILE A 302 15.27 -8.24 8.33
N GLU A 303 15.34 -8.42 7.00
CA GLU A 303 16.56 -8.14 6.22
C GLU A 303 16.99 -6.67 6.36
N ASP A 304 16.02 -5.75 6.39
CA ASP A 304 16.27 -4.30 6.51
C ASP A 304 16.52 -3.79 7.95
N ASN A 305 16.45 -4.63 8.99
CA ASN A 305 16.57 -4.18 10.40
C ASN A 305 17.54 -4.99 11.24
N THR A 306 18.51 -5.64 10.58
CA THR A 306 19.52 -6.47 11.24
C THR A 306 20.16 -5.74 12.43
N GLU A 307 20.39 -4.42 12.33
CA GLU A 307 20.97 -3.63 13.42
C GLU A 307 20.06 -3.50 14.65
N PHE A 308 18.77 -3.21 14.46
CA PHE A 308 17.82 -3.17 15.58
C PHE A 308 17.75 -4.50 16.32
N PHE A 309 17.69 -5.62 15.59
CA PHE A 309 17.69 -6.94 16.21
C PHE A 309 19.03 -7.29 16.88
N ASN A 310 20.16 -6.81 16.34
CA ASN A 310 21.46 -6.94 16.99
C ASN A 310 21.50 -6.15 18.31
N VAL A 311 20.87 -4.96 18.39
CA VAL A 311 20.77 -4.19 19.64
C VAL A 311 19.95 -4.96 20.68
N LEU A 312 18.80 -5.52 20.27
CA LEU A 312 17.98 -6.38 21.13
C LEU A 312 18.77 -7.59 21.64
N GLU A 313 19.47 -8.30 20.76
CA GLU A 313 20.27 -9.47 21.11
C GLU A 313 21.41 -9.11 22.08
N LYS A 314 22.14 -8.01 21.84
CA LYS A 314 23.20 -7.52 22.73
C LYS A 314 22.68 -7.19 24.13
N LYS A 315 21.45 -6.69 24.23
CA LYS A 315 20.79 -6.40 25.51
C LYS A 315 20.14 -7.63 26.15
N GLY A 316 20.14 -8.79 25.47
CA GLY A 316 19.47 -9.99 25.93
C GLY A 316 17.94 -9.88 25.90
N ILE A 317 17.38 -8.93 25.14
CA ILE A 317 15.95 -8.73 25.00
C ILE A 317 15.43 -9.73 23.97
N ILE A 318 14.69 -10.73 24.45
CA ILE A 318 13.99 -11.69 23.59
C ILE A 318 12.59 -11.15 23.33
N ILE A 319 12.30 -10.77 22.08
CA ILE A 319 10.94 -10.34 21.70
C ILE A 319 10.02 -11.56 21.73
N ASN A 320 9.11 -11.57 22.68
CA ASN A 320 8.04 -12.55 22.78
C ASN A 320 6.81 -11.89 23.42
N SER A 321 5.76 -12.67 23.70
CA SER A 321 4.53 -12.14 24.29
C SER A 321 4.66 -11.64 25.73
N GLU A 322 5.81 -11.85 26.37
CA GLU A 322 6.10 -11.51 27.78
C GLU A 322 7.13 -10.36 27.91
N THR A 323 7.66 -9.83 26.80
CA THR A 323 8.64 -8.72 26.83
C THR A 323 8.07 -7.47 27.53
N ASP A 324 8.81 -6.92 28.49
CA ASP A 324 8.42 -5.70 29.21
C ASP A 324 8.49 -4.49 28.26
N TYR A 325 7.44 -3.67 28.30
CA TYR A 325 7.38 -2.41 27.54
C TYR A 325 8.53 -1.46 27.86
N ARG A 326 8.97 -1.43 29.12
CA ARG A 326 10.02 -0.51 29.57
C ARG A 326 11.35 -0.78 28.87
N GLU A 327 11.69 -2.05 28.69
CA GLU A 327 12.93 -2.46 27.99
C GLU A 327 12.93 -2.02 26.52
N LEU A 328 11.76 -2.04 25.88
CA LEU A 328 11.60 -1.59 24.49
C LEU A 328 11.55 -0.06 24.37
N PHE A 329 11.03 0.63 25.38
CA PHE A 329 11.02 2.10 25.45
C PHE A 329 12.44 2.65 25.69
N GLU A 330 13.21 2.04 26.59
CA GLU A 330 14.63 2.37 26.76
C GLU A 330 15.42 2.13 25.47
N LEU A 331 15.03 1.13 24.68
CA LEU A 331 15.59 0.92 23.35
C LEU A 331 15.20 2.02 22.35
N TYR A 332 13.99 2.56 22.47
CA TYR A 332 13.51 3.64 21.63
C TYR A 332 14.32 4.92 21.85
N GLU A 333 14.58 5.30 23.10
CA GLU A 333 15.40 6.49 23.41
C GLU A 333 16.84 6.33 22.88
N GLU A 334 17.44 5.15 22.99
CA GLU A 334 18.76 4.86 22.41
C GLU A 334 18.72 4.81 20.88
N TYR A 335 17.61 4.36 20.30
CA TYR A 335 17.42 4.31 18.86
C TYR A 335 17.15 5.69 18.25
N GLU A 336 16.50 6.63 18.95
CA GLU A 336 16.38 8.03 18.52
C GLU A 336 17.75 8.71 18.39
N GLU A 337 18.73 8.32 19.22
CA GLU A 337 20.12 8.74 19.01
C GLU A 337 20.73 8.12 17.75
N TYR A 338 20.33 6.89 17.43
CA TYR A 338 20.72 6.17 16.23
C TYR A 338 20.07 6.70 14.95
N GLU A 339 18.84 7.23 14.98
CA GLU A 339 18.17 7.80 13.80
C GLU A 339 18.97 8.98 13.20
N LYS A 340 19.81 9.63 14.04
CA LYS A 340 20.80 10.63 13.59
C LYS A 340 21.92 10.06 12.71
N SER A 341 22.12 8.73 12.70
CA SER A 341 23.07 8.01 11.83
C SER A 341 22.60 7.93 10.38
N GLY A 342 21.30 8.14 10.13
CA GLY A 342 20.67 7.99 8.81
C GLY A 342 20.06 6.61 8.55
N ASP A 343 20.07 5.69 9.52
CA ASP A 343 19.35 4.42 9.43
C ASP A 343 17.87 4.60 9.77
N ILE A 344 17.00 4.07 8.91
CA ILE A 344 15.54 4.18 9.06
C ILE A 344 15.03 2.90 9.71
N PHE A 345 14.46 2.99 10.92
CA PHE A 345 13.75 1.86 11.52
C PHE A 345 12.55 1.48 10.65
N ARG A 346 12.46 0.22 10.22
CA ARG A 346 11.39 -0.23 9.34
C ARG A 346 11.07 -1.72 9.44
N VAL A 347 10.32 -2.16 10.44
CA VAL A 347 10.02 -3.60 10.60
C VAL A 347 8.64 -3.96 10.05
N THR A 348 8.57 -4.94 9.14
CA THR A 348 7.29 -5.49 8.65
C THR A 348 6.74 -6.52 9.61
N ILE A 349 5.47 -6.35 9.99
CA ILE A 349 4.77 -7.17 10.98
C ILE A 349 3.50 -7.72 10.36
N ASP A 350 3.33 -9.03 10.46
CA ASP A 350 2.13 -9.76 10.06
C ASP A 350 1.28 -10.07 11.29
N ILE A 351 -0.02 -9.78 11.21
CA ILE A 351 -1.01 -10.18 12.21
C ILE A 351 -1.95 -11.19 11.55
N GLU A 352 -1.88 -12.44 11.98
CA GLU A 352 -2.84 -13.45 11.57
C GLU A 352 -4.22 -13.20 12.21
N LEU A 353 -5.26 -13.11 11.40
CA LEU A 353 -6.66 -12.93 11.82
C LEU A 353 -7.31 -14.25 12.24
N THR A 354 -6.62 -15.02 13.06
CA THR A 354 -7.17 -16.23 13.66
C THR A 354 -8.34 -15.87 14.60
N ARG A 355 -9.26 -16.82 14.84
CA ARG A 355 -10.32 -16.64 15.85
C ARG A 355 -9.77 -16.24 17.23
N LYS A 356 -8.55 -16.70 17.57
CA LYS A 356 -7.87 -16.36 18.82
C LYS A 356 -7.48 -14.88 18.85
N ASN A 357 -6.84 -14.38 17.79
CA ASN A 357 -6.38 -13.00 17.72
C ASN A 357 -7.54 -12.00 17.62
N ILE A 358 -8.60 -12.32 16.86
CA ILE A 358 -9.82 -11.50 16.81
C ILE A 358 -10.49 -11.43 18.19
N LYS A 359 -10.59 -12.56 18.92
CA LYS A 359 -11.10 -12.57 20.30
C LYS A 359 -10.22 -11.75 21.24
N LYS A 360 -8.90 -11.86 21.12
CA LYS A 360 -7.94 -11.06 21.92
C LYS A 360 -8.15 -9.56 21.68
N ALA A 361 -8.21 -9.12 20.42
CA ALA A 361 -8.49 -7.72 20.08
C ALA A 361 -9.87 -7.26 20.61
N THR A 362 -10.90 -8.09 20.45
CA THR A 362 -12.24 -7.79 20.96
C THR A 362 -12.24 -7.62 22.48
N ALA A 363 -11.53 -8.47 23.21
CA ALA A 363 -11.40 -8.38 24.67
C ALA A 363 -10.51 -7.23 25.13
N ALA A 364 -9.52 -6.82 24.32
CA ALA A 364 -8.64 -5.69 24.61
C ALA A 364 -9.33 -4.33 24.38
N PHE A 365 -10.35 -4.26 23.53
CA PHE A 365 -11.00 -3.00 23.16
C PHE A 365 -11.47 -2.14 24.35
N PRO A 366 -12.16 -2.66 25.38
CA PRO A 366 -12.55 -1.86 26.55
C PRO A 366 -11.35 -1.35 27.36
N GLN A 367 -10.28 -2.14 27.45
CA GLN A 367 -9.04 -1.74 28.16
C GLN A 367 -8.34 -0.62 27.39
N ILE A 368 -8.25 -0.75 26.06
CA ILE A 368 -7.71 0.29 25.19
C ILE A 368 -8.53 1.56 25.33
N LEU A 369 -9.86 1.46 25.27
CA LEU A 369 -10.73 2.61 25.50
C LEU A 369 -10.42 3.27 26.83
N ALA A 370 -10.23 2.53 27.93
CA ALA A 370 -9.88 3.09 29.24
C ALA A 370 -8.56 3.87 29.27
N GLU A 371 -7.61 3.58 28.37
CA GLU A 371 -6.33 4.30 28.23
C GLU A 371 -6.42 5.60 27.40
N ILE A 372 -7.46 5.75 26.57
CA ILE A 372 -7.61 6.92 25.69
C ILE A 372 -7.76 8.22 26.50
N VAL A 373 -7.08 9.27 26.05
CA VAL A 373 -7.29 10.64 26.54
C VAL A 373 -8.26 11.35 25.59
N CYS A 374 -9.37 11.83 26.14
CA CYS A 374 -10.21 12.85 25.52
C CYS A 374 -9.70 14.22 26.00
#